data_AF-A0A2T0YC57-F1
#
_entry.id   AF-A0A2T0YC57-F1
#
_cell.length_a   1.000
_cell.length_b   1.000
_cell.length_c   1.000
_cell.angle_alpha   90.00
_cell.angle_beta   90.00
_cell.angle_gamma   90.00
#
_symmetry.space_group_name_H-M   'P 1'
#
loop_
_entity.id
_entity.type
_entity.pdbx_description
1 polymer ?
#
loop_
_entity_poly.entity_id
_entity_poly.type
_entity_poly.pdbx_seq_one_letter_code
_entity_poly.pdbx_strand_id
1 'polypeptide(L)'
;MILAIFGIIVSLLLLITLAYRGVPVILAAPVAAVVCVLFSGAPILASYTEIFMPAMAGFVGSWFPVFLVGAIFGILMTVTGYAESIARTVTGWIGSRRAIAATVITSALMTYGGISLFVVAFVMYPLARELFRVADIPRRLIPAPSPWASSPSP
;
A
#
# COMPACT_ATOMS: atom_id res chain seq x y z
N MET A 1 -20.42 -24.28 9.97
CA MET A 1 -19.56 -23.30 10.68
C MET A 1 -18.08 -23.56 10.50
N ILE A 2 -17.54 -24.73 10.89
CA ILE A 2 -16.10 -25.03 10.75
C ILE A 2 -15.59 -24.93 9.30
N LEU A 3 -16.35 -25.45 8.32
CA LEU A 3 -16.02 -25.34 6.89
C LEU A 3 -15.95 -23.88 6.40
N ALA A 4 -16.86 -23.02 6.86
CA ALA A 4 -16.86 -21.61 6.51
C ALA A 4 -15.65 -20.87 7.12
N ILE A 5 -15.30 -21.15 8.38
CA ILE A 5 -14.09 -20.59 9.01
C ILE A 5 -12.83 -21.04 8.26
N PHE A 6 -12.77 -22.31 7.87
CA PHE A 6 -11.67 -22.82 7.05
C PHE A 6 -11.59 -22.10 5.70
N GLY A 7 -12.74 -21.87 5.05
CA GLY A 7 -12.86 -21.07 3.82
C GLY A 7 -12.33 -19.64 3.96
N ILE A 8 -12.66 -18.96 5.07
CA ILE A 8 -12.15 -17.62 5.37
C ILE A 8 -10.62 -17.64 5.52
N ILE A 9 -10.08 -18.61 6.26
CA ILE A 9 -8.62 -18.73 6.46
C ILE A 9 -7.92 -19.01 5.12
N VAL A 10 -8.43 -19.94 4.32
CA VAL A 10 -7.87 -20.31 3.01
C VAL A 10 -7.94 -19.14 2.03
N SER A 11 -9.09 -18.46 1.93
CA SER A 11 -9.24 -17.29 1.05
C SER A 11 -8.34 -16.14 1.47
N LEU A 12 -8.18 -15.89 2.78
CA LEU A 12 -7.29 -14.86 3.29
C LEU A 12 -5.82 -15.19 2.97
N LEU A 13 -5.37 -16.42 3.23
CA LEU A 13 -4.03 -16.89 2.88
C LEU A 13 -3.77 -16.77 1.36
N LEU A 14 -4.76 -17.14 0.55
CA LEU A 14 -4.68 -17.01 -0.90
C LEU A 14 -4.55 -15.55 -1.33
N LEU A 15 -5.39 -14.65 -0.79
CA LEU A 15 -5.35 -13.22 -1.08
C LEU A 15 -3.97 -12.64 -0.73
N ILE A 16 -3.47 -12.93 0.47
CA ILE A 16 -2.17 -12.49 0.94
C ILE A 16 -1.07 -12.99 -0.01
N THR A 17 -1.10 -14.28 -0.36
CA THR A 17 -0.11 -14.90 -1.26
C THR A 17 -0.14 -14.27 -2.65
N LEU A 18 -1.34 -13.98 -3.20
CA LEU A 18 -1.49 -13.32 -4.49
C LEU A 18 -0.99 -11.87 -4.46
N ALA A 19 -1.32 -11.13 -3.39
CA ALA A 19 -0.87 -9.77 -3.20
C ALA A 19 0.67 -9.70 -3.09
N TYR A 20 1.29 -10.63 -2.37
CA TYR A 20 2.76 -10.73 -2.30
C TYR A 20 3.40 -11.16 -3.63
N ARG A 21 2.68 -11.88 -4.50
CA ARG A 21 3.12 -12.20 -5.86
C ARG A 21 3.01 -11.03 -6.84
N GLY A 22 2.60 -9.84 -6.38
CA GLY A 22 2.47 -8.66 -7.22
C GLY A 22 1.20 -8.64 -8.06
N VAL A 23 0.24 -9.54 -7.80
CA VAL A 23 -1.09 -9.45 -8.42
C VAL A 23 -1.82 -8.25 -7.81
N PRO A 24 -2.37 -7.33 -8.62
CA PRO A 24 -3.13 -6.20 -8.12
C PRO A 24 -4.24 -6.67 -7.16
N VAL A 25 -4.34 -6.05 -5.99
CA VAL A 25 -5.33 -6.43 -4.96
C VAL A 25 -6.76 -6.38 -5.51
N ILE A 26 -7.02 -5.46 -6.44
CA ILE A 26 -8.30 -5.31 -7.15
C ILE A 26 -8.68 -6.60 -7.90
N LEU A 27 -7.70 -7.31 -8.47
CA LEU A 27 -7.91 -8.60 -9.16
C LEU A 27 -7.88 -9.79 -8.19
N ALA A 28 -7.04 -9.73 -7.16
CA ALA A 28 -6.92 -10.79 -6.17
C ALA A 28 -8.16 -10.93 -5.28
N ALA A 29 -8.81 -9.81 -4.92
CA ALA A 29 -9.95 -9.81 -4.01
C ALA A 29 -11.18 -10.57 -4.56
N PRO A 30 -11.61 -10.40 -5.83
CA PRO A 30 -12.67 -11.23 -6.42
C PRO A 30 -12.35 -12.73 -6.38
N VAL A 31 -11.11 -13.11 -6.71
CA VAL A 31 -10.68 -14.53 -6.70
C VAL A 31 -10.75 -15.09 -5.28
N ALA A 32 -10.25 -14.35 -4.30
CA ALA A 32 -10.31 -14.74 -2.90
C ALA A 32 -11.77 -14.84 -2.39
N ALA A 33 -12.64 -13.92 -2.81
CA ALA A 33 -14.05 -13.93 -2.46
C ALA A 33 -14.76 -15.19 -3.01
N VAL A 34 -14.51 -15.55 -4.27
CA VAL A 34 -15.04 -16.79 -4.87
C VAL A 34 -14.59 -18.01 -4.08
N VAL A 35 -13.31 -18.09 -3.73
CA VAL A 35 -12.77 -19.19 -2.91
C VAL A 35 -13.44 -19.23 -1.53
N CYS A 36 -13.63 -18.09 -0.86
CA CYS A 36 -14.31 -18.04 0.42
C CYS A 36 -15.75 -18.59 0.34
N VAL A 37 -16.51 -18.17 -0.69
CA VAL A 37 -17.92 -18.57 -0.85
C VAL A 37 -18.04 -20.05 -1.19
N LEU A 38 -17.12 -20.61 -1.99
CA LEU A 38 -17.06 -22.04 -2.30
C LEU A 38 -17.01 -22.92 -1.04
N PHE A 39 -16.24 -22.52 -0.03
CA PHE A 39 -16.12 -23.25 1.24
C PHE A 39 -17.25 -22.93 2.24
N SER A 40 -17.98 -21.83 2.05
CA SER A 40 -19.09 -21.43 2.92
C SER A 40 -20.40 -22.18 2.62
N GLY A 41 -20.53 -22.77 1.43
CA GLY A 41 -21.76 -23.47 1.00
C GLY A 41 -22.93 -22.54 0.65
N ALA A 42 -22.67 -21.23 0.55
CA ALA A 42 -23.64 -20.23 0.13
C ALA A 42 -23.71 -20.16 -1.42
N PRO A 43 -24.82 -19.65 -1.99
CA PRO A 43 -24.93 -19.49 -3.45
C PRO A 43 -23.85 -18.53 -3.97
N ILE A 44 -22.92 -19.05 -4.77
CA ILE A 44 -21.71 -18.34 -5.24
C ILE A 44 -22.07 -17.01 -5.89
N LEU A 45 -23.03 -17.05 -6.83
CA LEU A 45 -23.43 -15.87 -7.58
C LEU A 45 -24.09 -14.82 -6.69
N ALA A 46 -25.01 -15.22 -5.80
CA ALA A 46 -25.71 -14.29 -4.91
C ALA A 46 -24.75 -13.66 -3.90
N SER A 47 -23.87 -14.42 -3.26
CA SER A 47 -22.88 -13.83 -2.34
C SER A 47 -21.89 -12.91 -3.07
N TYR A 48 -21.55 -13.22 -4.31
CA TYR A 48 -20.68 -12.35 -5.12
C TYR A 48 -21.37 -11.03 -5.50
N THR A 49 -22.61 -11.06 -5.96
CA THR A 49 -23.33 -9.87 -6.42
C THR A 49 -23.97 -9.05 -5.30
N GLU A 50 -24.43 -9.68 -4.22
CA GLU A 50 -25.18 -9.01 -3.14
C GLU A 50 -24.28 -8.61 -1.95
N ILE A 51 -23.13 -9.27 -1.77
CA ILE A 51 -22.25 -9.00 -0.61
C ILE A 51 -20.95 -8.35 -1.08
N PHE A 52 -20.22 -9.03 -1.97
CA PHE A 52 -18.91 -8.54 -2.42
C PHE A 52 -19.04 -7.27 -3.29
N MET A 53 -19.91 -7.28 -4.31
CA MET A 53 -20.03 -6.16 -5.24
C MET A 53 -20.48 -4.85 -4.58
N PRO A 54 -21.49 -4.81 -3.69
CA PRO A 54 -21.92 -3.57 -3.05
C PRO A 54 -20.87 -3.05 -2.06
N ALA A 55 -20.17 -3.94 -1.34
CA ALA A 55 -19.06 -3.57 -0.48
C ALA A 55 -17.91 -2.96 -1.28
N MET A 56 -17.56 -3.56 -2.43
CA MET A 56 -16.57 -3.02 -3.35
C MET A 56 -17.00 -1.66 -3.90
N ALA A 57 -18.23 -1.53 -4.40
CA ALA A 57 -18.76 -0.30 -4.96
C ALA A 57 -18.81 0.82 -3.91
N GLY A 58 -19.22 0.53 -2.68
CA GLY A 58 -19.20 1.46 -1.55
C GLY A 58 -17.78 1.91 -1.23
N PHE A 59 -16.81 0.98 -1.17
CA PHE A 59 -15.41 1.31 -0.94
C PHE A 59 -14.87 2.24 -2.05
N VAL A 60 -15.08 1.89 -3.32
CA VAL A 60 -14.65 2.74 -4.44
C VAL A 60 -15.33 4.10 -4.35
N GLY A 61 -16.65 4.16 -4.17
CA GLY A 61 -17.39 5.43 -4.08
C GLY A 61 -16.90 6.35 -2.96
N SER A 62 -16.65 5.81 -1.76
CA SER A 62 -16.21 6.61 -0.61
C SER A 62 -14.74 7.03 -0.68
N TRP A 63 -13.85 6.15 -1.16
CA TRP A 63 -12.41 6.39 -1.11
C TRP A 63 -11.83 6.95 -2.40
N PHE A 64 -12.57 6.90 -3.51
CA PHE A 64 -12.10 7.38 -4.81
C PHE A 64 -11.62 8.85 -4.79
N PRO A 65 -12.34 9.82 -4.18
CA PRO A 65 -11.85 11.20 -4.15
C PRO A 65 -10.51 11.33 -3.41
N VAL A 66 -10.36 10.61 -2.28
CA VAL A 66 -9.12 10.58 -1.49
C VAL A 66 -7.98 9.98 -2.30
N PHE A 67 -8.24 8.89 -3.03
CA PHE A 67 -7.25 8.25 -3.90
C PHE A 67 -6.88 9.11 -5.10
N LEU A 68 -7.85 9.78 -5.73
CA LEU A 68 -7.62 10.68 -6.85
C LEU A 68 -6.75 11.86 -6.44
N VAL A 69 -7.13 12.56 -5.37
CA VAL A 69 -6.36 13.70 -4.84
C VAL A 69 -4.99 13.24 -4.34
N GLY A 70 -4.92 12.09 -3.67
CA GLY A 70 -3.66 11.49 -3.22
C GLY A 70 -2.70 11.18 -4.38
N ALA A 71 -3.20 10.58 -5.46
CA ALA A 71 -2.41 10.30 -6.66
C ALA A 71 -1.90 11.59 -7.33
N ILE A 72 -2.76 12.60 -7.47
CA ILE A 72 -2.37 13.92 -8.00
C ILE A 72 -1.30 14.56 -7.10
N PHE A 73 -1.51 14.53 -5.79
CA PHE A 73 -0.57 15.08 -4.81
C PHE A 73 0.79 14.38 -4.89
N GLY A 74 0.82 13.05 -4.99
CA GLY A 74 2.06 12.28 -5.11
C GLY A 74 2.86 12.64 -6.37
N ILE A 75 2.18 12.83 -7.51
CA ILE A 75 2.80 13.30 -8.75
C ILE A 75 3.30 14.74 -8.57
N LEU A 76 2.45 15.64 -8.05
CA LEU A 76 2.78 17.05 -7.85
C LEU A 76 4.02 17.20 -6.98
N MET A 77 4.12 16.44 -5.89
CA MET A 77 5.25 16.46 -4.97
C MET A 77 6.57 15.99 -5.63
N THR A 78 6.46 15.08 -6.61
CA THR A 78 7.60 14.58 -7.38
C THR A 78 8.04 15.60 -8.43
N VAL A 79 7.10 16.20 -9.18
CA VAL A 79 7.43 17.13 -10.29
C VAL A 79 7.87 18.51 -9.81
N THR A 80 7.38 18.97 -8.66
CA THR A 80 7.75 20.27 -8.06
C THR A 80 9.10 20.24 -7.34
N GLY A 81 9.67 19.06 -7.11
CA GLY A 81 10.89 18.91 -6.30
C GLY A 81 10.67 19.14 -4.79
N TYR A 82 9.42 19.30 -4.33
CA TYR A 82 9.14 19.45 -2.90
C TYR A 82 9.60 18.24 -2.08
N ALA A 83 9.42 17.02 -2.61
CA ALA A 83 9.92 15.82 -1.95
C ALA A 83 11.44 15.86 -1.74
N GLU A 84 12.20 16.37 -2.70
CA GLU A 84 13.66 16.48 -2.63
C GLU A 84 14.11 17.53 -1.59
N SER A 85 13.45 18.69 -1.54
CA SER A 85 13.75 19.75 -0.56
C SER A 85 13.49 19.29 0.87
N ILE A 86 12.35 18.63 1.12
CA ILE A 86 12.02 18.06 2.42
C ILE A 86 13.02 16.96 2.78
N ALA A 87 13.36 16.08 1.84
CA ALA A 87 14.33 15.02 2.05
C ALA A 87 15.71 15.56 2.45
N ARG A 88 16.23 16.59 1.78
CA ARG A 88 17.50 17.25 2.14
C ARG A 88 17.46 17.87 3.54
N THR A 89 16.37 18.54 3.88
CA THR A 89 16.21 19.18 5.20
C THR A 89 16.18 18.12 6.31
N VAL A 90 15.39 17.06 6.13
CA VAL A 90 15.24 15.98 7.12
C VAL A 90 16.53 15.17 7.27
N THR A 91 17.19 14.82 6.15
CA THR A 91 18.48 14.10 6.18
C THR A 91 19.61 14.94 6.76
N GLY A 92 19.58 16.27 6.57
CA GLY A 92 20.53 17.19 7.20
C GLY A 92 20.41 17.25 8.73
N TRP A 93 19.20 17.09 9.28
CA TRP A 93 18.97 17.07 10.74
C TRP A 93 19.25 15.71 11.38
N ILE A 94 18.88 14.62 10.71
CA ILE A 94 18.90 13.25 11.28
C ILE A 94 20.16 12.46 10.89
N GLY A 95 20.85 12.88 9.82
CA GLY A 95 22.03 12.23 9.23
C GLY A 95 21.67 11.15 8.20
N SER A 96 22.42 11.06 7.10
CA SER A 96 22.21 10.11 5.99
C SER A 96 22.08 8.66 6.46
N ARG A 97 22.86 8.25 7.48
CA ARG A 97 22.88 6.88 8.02
C ARG A 97 21.55 6.41 8.66
N ARG A 98 20.58 7.32 8.85
CA ARG A 98 19.31 7.06 9.55
C ARG A 98 18.08 7.31 8.67
N ALA A 99 18.18 7.24 7.34
CA ALA A 99 17.04 7.47 6.44
C ALA A 99 15.81 6.60 6.74
N ILE A 100 16.03 5.34 7.15
CA ILE A 100 14.96 4.43 7.61
C ILE A 100 14.24 5.03 8.83
N ALA A 101 15.00 5.46 9.84
CA ALA A 101 14.43 6.08 11.04
C ALA A 101 13.73 7.40 10.70
N ALA A 102 14.27 8.19 9.78
CA ALA A 102 13.61 9.40 9.28
C ALA A 102 12.24 9.09 8.66
N THR A 103 12.15 8.09 7.78
CA THR A 103 10.86 7.69 7.19
C THR A 103 9.85 7.23 8.24
N VAL A 104 10.27 6.42 9.20
CA VAL A 104 9.39 5.94 10.28
C VAL A 104 8.93 7.10 11.16
N ILE A 105 9.84 7.99 11.58
CA ILE A 105 9.51 9.15 12.40
C ILE A 105 8.57 10.10 11.65
N THR A 106 8.82 10.40 10.37
CA THR A 106 7.93 11.24 9.58
C THR A 106 6.55 10.60 9.41
N SER A 107 6.48 9.27 9.26
CA SER A 107 5.19 8.56 9.13
C SER A 107 4.40 8.57 10.43
N ALA A 108 5.10 8.41 11.56
CA ALA A 108 4.52 8.52 12.89
C ALA A 108 4.03 9.95 13.14
N LEU A 109 4.81 10.97 12.79
CA LEU A 109 4.44 12.37 12.96
C LEU A 109 3.21 12.75 12.13
N MET A 110 3.13 12.30 10.88
CA MET A 110 1.97 12.51 10.01
C MET A 110 0.72 11.84 10.57
N THR A 111 0.85 10.58 10.99
CA THR A 111 -0.28 9.82 11.55
C THR A 111 -0.74 10.43 12.89
N TYR A 112 0.20 10.85 13.73
CA TYR A 112 -0.09 11.50 15.01
C TYR A 112 -0.65 12.93 14.82
N GLY A 113 -0.30 13.60 13.72
CA GLY A 113 -0.86 14.88 13.30
C GLY A 113 -2.31 14.83 12.80
N GLY A 114 -2.97 13.67 12.90
CA GLY A 114 -4.36 13.49 12.48
C GLY A 114 -4.55 13.29 10.97
N ILE A 115 -3.46 13.07 10.23
CA ILE A 115 -3.54 12.77 8.79
C ILE A 115 -3.99 11.32 8.62
N SER A 116 -5.03 11.11 7.80
CA SER A 116 -5.52 9.78 7.46
C SER A 116 -4.44 8.92 6.82
N LEU A 117 -4.33 7.65 7.25
CA LEU A 117 -3.37 6.67 6.72
C LEU A 117 -3.44 6.56 5.19
N PHE A 118 -4.63 6.72 4.61
CA PHE A 118 -4.81 6.70 3.15
C PHE A 118 -4.08 7.84 2.46
N VAL A 119 -4.10 9.04 3.04
CA VAL A 119 -3.36 10.20 2.52
C VAL A 119 -1.86 10.02 2.76
N VAL A 120 -1.47 9.56 3.95
CA VAL A 120 -0.06 9.31 4.31
C VAL A 120 0.59 8.37 3.30
N ALA A 121 -0.10 7.32 2.84
CA ALA A 121 0.44 6.39 1.84
C ALA A 121 0.87 7.09 0.54
N PHE A 122 0.07 8.05 0.04
CA PHE A 122 0.40 8.79 -1.18
C PHE A 122 1.52 9.80 -1.00
N VAL A 123 1.61 10.43 0.17
CA VAL A 123 2.70 11.37 0.47
C VAL A 123 4.01 10.62 0.72
N MET A 124 3.93 9.45 1.35
CA MET A 124 5.12 8.73 1.78
C MET A 124 5.89 8.10 0.65
N TYR A 125 5.23 7.63 -0.41
CA TYR A 125 5.94 7.03 -1.54
C TYR A 125 6.97 7.98 -2.19
N PRO A 126 6.60 9.19 -2.66
CA PRO A 126 7.56 10.13 -3.24
C PRO A 126 8.56 10.64 -2.20
N LEU A 127 8.14 10.87 -0.97
CA LEU A 127 9.01 11.37 0.09
C LEU A 127 10.08 10.34 0.49
N ALA A 128 9.70 9.07 0.70
CA ALA A 128 10.62 8.00 1.02
C ALA A 128 11.60 7.76 -0.13
N ARG A 129 11.14 7.79 -1.38
CA ARG A 129 12.01 7.68 -2.56
C ARG A 129 13.11 8.74 -2.55
N GLU A 130 12.76 10.00 -2.26
CA GLU A 130 13.74 11.09 -2.20
C GLU A 130 14.63 11.03 -0.95
N LEU A 131 14.08 10.67 0.23
CA LEU A 131 14.87 10.48 1.45
C LEU A 131 15.97 9.44 1.27
N PHE A 132 15.66 8.31 0.65
CA PHE A 132 16.64 7.26 0.37
C PHE A 132 17.64 7.68 -0.72
N ARG A 133 17.20 8.42 -1.73
CA ARG A 133 18.08 8.96 -2.78
C ARG A 133 19.09 9.96 -2.22
N VAL A 134 18.64 10.91 -1.38
CA VAL A 134 19.51 11.93 -0.78
C VAL A 134 20.47 11.33 0.25
N ALA A 135 20.05 10.29 0.95
CA ALA A 135 20.89 9.60 1.94
C ALA A 135 21.98 8.70 1.34
N ASP A 136 22.03 8.57 0.01
CA ASP A 136 22.90 7.63 -0.74
C ASP A 136 22.78 6.18 -0.23
N ILE A 137 21.57 5.79 0.22
CA ILE A 137 21.29 4.43 0.67
C ILE A 137 20.68 3.67 -0.52
N PRO A 138 21.21 2.47 -0.86
CA PRO A 138 20.63 1.66 -1.92
C PRO A 138 19.16 1.38 -1.61
N ARG A 139 18.28 1.59 -2.60
CA ARG A 139 16.82 1.45 -2.51
C ARG A 139 16.35 0.09 -1.93
N ARG A 140 17.23 -0.90 -1.86
CA ARG A 140 17.02 -2.22 -1.23
C ARG A 140 16.77 -2.16 0.28
N LEU A 141 17.17 -1.09 0.96
CA LEU A 141 17.00 -0.92 2.41
C LEU A 141 15.71 -0.17 2.80
N ILE A 142 14.88 0.21 1.84
CA ILE A 142 13.52 0.70 2.12
C ILE A 142 12.79 -0.44 2.87
N PRO A 143 12.17 -0.21 4.04
CA PRO A 143 11.45 -1.23 4.80
C PRO A 143 10.16 -1.66 4.09
N ALA A 144 10.31 -2.35 2.97
CA ALA A 144 9.34 -3.11 2.20
C ALA A 144 10.15 -4.07 1.30
N PRO A 145 10.61 -5.22 1.82
CA PRO A 145 11.46 -6.13 1.07
C PRO A 145 10.60 -6.73 -0.04
N SER A 146 10.85 -6.30 -1.28
CA SER A 146 10.39 -7.04 -2.44
C SER A 146 11.60 -7.47 -3.27
N PRO A 147 11.60 -8.68 -3.85
CA PRO A 147 12.80 -9.35 -4.35
C PRO A 147 13.41 -8.71 -5.62
N TRP A 148 12.86 -7.62 -6.16
CA TRP A 148 13.28 -7.04 -7.44
C TRP A 148 14.59 -6.22 -7.38
N ALA A 149 15.32 -6.27 -6.26
CA ALA A 149 16.61 -5.59 -6.11
C ALA A 149 17.81 -6.31 -6.77
N SER A 150 17.56 -7.24 -7.71
CA SER A 150 18.61 -8.05 -8.34
C SER A 150 18.71 -7.95 -9.87
N SER A 151 18.09 -6.96 -10.53
CA SER A 151 18.47 -6.66 -11.91
C SER A 151 19.60 -5.63 -11.92
N PRO A 152 20.82 -5.98 -12.35
CA PRO A 152 21.81 -4.97 -12.71
C PRO A 152 21.30 -4.27 -13.97
N SER A 153 21.04 -2.97 -13.90
CA SER A 153 20.91 -2.17 -15.12
C SER A 153 22.31 -1.85 -15.64
N PRO A 154 22.52 -1.80 -16.97
CA PRO A 154 23.66 -1.10 -17.56
C PRO A 154 23.63 0.39 -17.24
#